data_AF-A0A2U1K9H1-F1
#
_entry.id   AF-A0A2U1K9H1-F1
#
_cell.length_a   1.000
_cell.length_b   1.000
_cell.length_c   1.000
_cell.angle_alpha   90.00
_cell.angle_beta   90.00
_cell.angle_gamma   90.00
#
_symmetry.space_group_name_H-M   'P 1'
#
loop_
_entity.id
_entity.type
_entity.pdbx_description
1 polymer ?
#
loop_
_entity_poly.entity_id
_entity_poly.type
_entity_poly.pdbx_seq_one_letter_code
_entity_poly.pdbx_strand_id
1 'polypeptide(L)'
;MAESEGITWDDIMKETVDLEHMPMDELFDQLKCKKEGLTSEEGKRRLGIFGPNKLEEKKESKILKFLGFMWNPLSWVMEAAAIMAICLANGGVSL
;
A
#
# COMPACT_ATOMS: atom_id res chain seq x y z
N MET A 1 8.00 18.80 -35.29
CA MET A 1 9.08 18.40 -34.37
C MET A 1 8.40 18.13 -33.05
N ALA A 2 7.94 16.90 -32.83
CA ALA A 2 7.29 16.53 -31.58
C ALA A 2 8.40 16.19 -30.59
N GLU A 3 8.43 16.92 -29.48
CA GLU A 3 9.28 16.67 -28.32
C GLU A 3 9.21 15.19 -27.95
N SER A 4 10.35 14.50 -28.01
CA SER A 4 10.51 13.23 -27.32
C SER A 4 10.59 13.57 -25.83
N GLU A 5 9.43 13.77 -25.20
CA GLU A 5 9.30 13.74 -23.75
C GLU A 5 9.77 12.35 -23.31
N GLY A 6 11.04 12.28 -22.92
CA GLY A 6 11.67 11.03 -22.55
C GLY A 6 10.95 10.47 -21.33
N ILE A 7 10.20 9.40 -21.52
CA ILE A 7 9.49 8.67 -20.47
C ILE A 7 10.43 8.46 -19.29
N THR A 8 10.04 9.00 -18.13
CA THR A 8 10.84 8.94 -16.91
C THR A 8 10.57 7.65 -16.18
N TRP A 9 11.54 7.14 -15.41
CA TRP A 9 11.36 5.94 -14.60
C TRP A 9 10.19 6.08 -13.60
N ASP A 10 9.91 7.30 -13.16
CA ASP A 10 8.75 7.63 -12.32
C ASP A 10 7.40 7.40 -13.01
N ASP A 11 7.33 7.57 -14.33
CA ASP A 11 6.09 7.39 -15.11
C ASP A 11 5.79 5.90 -15.31
N ILE A 12 6.86 5.11 -15.49
CA ILE A 12 6.81 3.64 -15.54
C ILE A 12 6.37 3.10 -14.17
N MET A 13 6.90 3.64 -13.06
CA MET A 13 6.53 3.22 -11.70
C MET A 13 5.08 3.57 -11.35
N LYS A 14 4.51 4.62 -11.95
CA LYS A 14 3.11 5.02 -11.76
C LYS A 14 2.14 4.32 -12.70
N GLU A 15 2.59 3.33 -13.46
CA GLU A 15 1.80 2.59 -14.46
C GLU A 15 1.13 3.52 -15.50
N THR A 16 1.71 4.69 -15.76
CA THR A 16 1.15 5.66 -16.72
C THR A 16 1.50 5.35 -18.17
N VAL A 17 2.38 4.36 -18.38
CA VAL A 17 2.84 3.90 -19.69
C VAL A 17 2.28 2.50 -19.92
N ASP A 18 1.58 2.31 -21.04
CA ASP A 18 1.07 1.00 -21.45
C ASP A 18 2.21 0.16 -22.03
N LEU A 19 2.77 -0.72 -21.19
CA LEU A 19 3.86 -1.62 -21.56
C LEU A 19 3.36 -2.91 -22.26
N GLU A 20 2.06 -3.22 -22.21
CA GLU A 20 1.52 -4.49 -22.73
C GLU A 20 1.35 -4.46 -24.26
N HIS A 21 1.00 -3.29 -24.81
CA HIS A 21 0.70 -3.13 -26.24
C HIS A 21 1.86 -2.55 -27.06
N MET A 22 2.97 -2.22 -26.41
CA MET A 22 4.14 -1.60 -27.04
C MET A 22 4.96 -2.61 -27.87
N PRO A 23 5.49 -2.20 -29.05
CA PRO A 23 6.42 -3.05 -29.80
C PRO A 23 7.68 -3.35 -28.98
N MET A 24 8.18 -4.59 -29.07
CA MET A 24 9.30 -5.07 -28.24
C MET A 24 10.56 -4.21 -28.35
N ASP A 25 10.84 -3.65 -29.52
CA ASP A 25 12.04 -2.82 -29.73
C ASP A 25 11.96 -1.52 -28.92
N GLU A 26 10.78 -0.90 -28.83
CA GLU A 26 10.54 0.29 -27.99
C GLU A 26 10.51 -0.06 -26.50
N LEU A 27 9.96 -1.23 -26.14
CA LEU A 27 9.96 -1.72 -24.77
C LEU A 27 11.38 -1.90 -24.21
N PHE A 28 12.28 -2.46 -25.03
CA PHE A 28 13.68 -2.65 -24.64
C PHE A 28 14.43 -1.33 -24.50
N ASP A 29 14.17 -0.37 -25.38
CA ASP A 29 14.74 0.98 -25.29
C ASP A 29 14.25 1.72 -24.03
N GLN A 30 12.94 1.64 -23.72
CA GLN A 30 12.37 2.26 -22.53
C GLN A 30 12.86 1.63 -21.23
N LEU A 31 12.88 0.29 -21.15
CA LEU A 31 13.39 -0.44 -19.99
C LEU A 31 14.93 -0.47 -19.91
N LYS A 32 15.61 0.11 -20.91
CA LYS A 32 17.08 0.07 -21.08
C LYS A 32 17.63 -1.35 -20.90
N CYS A 33 16.95 -2.34 -21.47
CA CYS A 33 17.26 -3.75 -21.33
C CYS A 33 17.65 -4.33 -22.68
N LYS A 34 18.54 -5.33 -22.68
CA LYS A 34 18.86 -6.10 -23.89
C LYS A 34 18.02 -7.37 -23.94
N LYS A 35 17.90 -7.98 -25.12
CA LYS A 35 17.30 -9.31 -25.27
C LYS A 35 18.00 -10.39 -24.44
N GLU A 36 19.30 -10.24 -24.18
CA GLU A 36 20.06 -11.14 -23.31
C GLU A 36 19.80 -10.92 -21.80
N GLY A 37 19.02 -9.90 -21.44
CA GLY A 37 18.76 -9.50 -20.05
C GLY A 37 19.69 -8.40 -19.55
N LEU A 38 19.78 -8.26 -18.23
CA LEU A 38 20.65 -7.27 -17.57
C LEU A 38 21.98 -7.91 -17.16
N THR A 39 23.03 -7.10 -17.16
CA THR A 39 24.30 -7.49 -16.54
C THR A 39 24.18 -7.49 -15.01
N SER A 40 25.05 -8.25 -14.34
CA SER A 40 25.02 -8.37 -12.87
C SER A 40 25.28 -7.02 -12.17
N GLU A 41 26.06 -6.14 -12.79
CA GLU A 41 26.35 -4.79 -12.27
C GLU A 41 25.15 -3.85 -12.42
N GLU A 42 24.49 -3.84 -13.58
CA GLU A 42 23.28 -3.04 -13.81
C GLU A 42 22.13 -3.52 -12.92
N GLY A 43 22.01 -4.84 -12.72
CA GLY A 43 21.05 -5.41 -11.77
C GLY A 43 21.24 -4.90 -10.33
N LYS A 44 22.49 -4.83 -9.86
CA LYS A 44 22.81 -4.25 -8.53
C LYS A 44 22.50 -2.76 -8.47
N ARG A 45 22.81 -2.01 -9.54
CA ARG A 45 22.53 -0.58 -9.63
C ARG A 45 21.02 -0.31 -9.56
N ARG A 46 20.22 -1.06 -10.32
CA ARG A 46 18.75 -0.93 -10.29
C ARG A 46 18.16 -1.35 -8.96
N LEU A 47 18.66 -2.40 -8.33
CA LEU A 47 18.21 -2.82 -7.01
C LEU A 47 18.45 -1.74 -5.94
N GLY A 48 19.49 -0.92 -6.08
CA GLY A 48 19.72 0.25 -5.22
C GLY A 48 18.77 1.42 -5.48
N ILE A 49 18.29 1.61 -6.72
CA ILE A 49 17.41 2.72 -7.11
C ILE A 49 15.93 2.39 -6.82
N PHE A 50 15.48 1.20 -7.24
CA PHE A 50 14.09 0.77 -7.14
C PHE A 50 13.78 0.07 -5.81
N GLY A 51 14.81 -0.33 -5.06
CA GLY A 51 14.66 -1.12 -3.85
C GLY A 51 14.34 -2.59 -4.14
N PRO A 52 14.23 -3.42 -3.08
CA PRO A 52 13.86 -4.81 -3.23
C PRO A 52 12.41 -4.95 -3.73
N ASN A 53 12.18 -5.85 -4.67
CA ASN A 53 10.84 -6.25 -5.12
C ASN A 53 10.14 -7.11 -4.04
N LYS A 54 9.90 -6.51 -2.87
CA LYS A 54 9.15 -7.13 -1.79
C LYS A 54 7.92 -6.28 -1.55
N LEU A 55 6.75 -6.88 -1.72
CA LEU A 55 5.48 -6.27 -1.32
C LEU A 55 5.61 -5.85 0.15
N GLU A 56 5.30 -4.59 0.45
CA GLU A 56 5.28 -4.10 1.83
C GLU A 56 4.35 -4.99 2.65
N GLU A 57 4.93 -5.80 3.52
CA GLU A 57 4.16 -6.53 4.52
C GLU A 57 3.58 -5.48 5.47
N LYS A 58 2.33 -5.07 5.22
CA LYS A 58 1.55 -4.31 6.19
C LYS A 58 1.43 -5.15 7.44
N LYS A 59 2.33 -4.91 8.39
CA LYS A 59 2.34 -5.58 9.68
C LYS A 59 1.21 -5.00 10.50
N GLU A 60 0.00 -5.49 10.26
CA GLU A 60 -1.16 -5.13 11.04
C GLU A 60 -0.95 -5.68 12.45
N SER A 61 -0.76 -4.78 13.41
CA SER A 61 -0.65 -5.21 14.79
C SER A 61 -2.01 -5.71 15.26
N LYS A 62 -2.03 -6.92 15.83
CA LYS A 62 -3.27 -7.58 16.30
C LYS A 62 -4.01 -6.71 17.33
N ILE A 63 -3.27 -5.93 18.10
CA ILE A 63 -3.79 -4.97 19.08
C ILE A 63 -4.50 -3.80 18.37
N LEU A 64 -3.91 -3.21 17.33
CA LEU A 64 -4.59 -2.13 16.58
C LEU A 64 -5.83 -2.63 15.84
N LYS A 65 -5.85 -3.88 15.37
CA LYS A 65 -7.08 -4.50 14.84
C LYS A 65 -8.17 -4.67 15.91
N PHE A 66 -7.79 -5.09 17.11
CA PHE A 66 -8.71 -5.22 18.23
C PHE A 66 -9.28 -3.85 18.65
N LEU A 67 -8.43 -2.84 18.79
CA LEU A 67 -8.85 -1.46 19.08
C LEU A 67 -9.68 -0.85 17.94
N GLY A 68 -9.35 -1.13 16.68
CA GLY A 68 -10.18 -0.74 15.54
C GLY A 68 -11.57 -1.41 15.54
N PHE A 69 -11.66 -2.66 15.99
CA PHE A 69 -12.95 -3.36 16.16
C PHE A 69 -13.79 -2.78 17.32
N MET A 70 -13.14 -2.29 18.37
CA MET A 70 -13.81 -1.56 19.46
C MET A 70 -14.36 -0.21 19.00
N TRP A 71 -13.82 0.37 17.92
CA TRP A 71 -14.33 1.59 17.29
C TRP A 71 -15.51 1.37 16.33
N ASN A 72 -16.15 0.20 16.37
CA ASN A 72 -17.42 -0.06 15.68
C ASN A 72 -18.59 0.57 16.47
N PRO A 73 -19.51 1.32 15.83
CA PRO A 73 -20.70 1.89 16.48
C PRO A 73 -21.51 0.88 17.31
N LEU A 74 -21.51 -0.40 16.93
CA LEU A 74 -22.18 -1.46 17.70
C LEU A 74 -21.49 -1.77 19.04
N SER A 75 -20.16 -1.75 19.08
CA SER A 75 -19.38 -1.94 20.31
C SER A 75 -19.65 -0.83 21.32
N TRP A 76 -19.83 0.41 20.86
CA TRP A 76 -20.17 1.56 21.70
C TRP A 76 -21.53 1.44 22.40
N VAL A 77 -22.55 0.89 21.73
CA VAL A 77 -23.88 0.71 22.32
C VAL A 77 -23.83 -0.25 23.51
N MET A 78 -23.06 -1.34 23.38
CA MET A 78 -22.88 -2.31 24.48
C MET A 78 -22.05 -1.73 25.62
N GLU A 79 -21.01 -0.96 25.32
CA GLU A 79 -20.18 -0.28 26.33
C GLU A 79 -21.00 0.77 27.10
N ALA A 80 -21.80 1.58 26.39
CA ALA A 80 -22.71 2.55 27.01
C ALA A 80 -23.78 1.86 27.87
N ALA A 81 -24.37 0.76 27.42
CA ALA A 81 -25.33 0.00 28.21
C ALA A 81 -24.70 -0.56 29.50
N ALA A 82 -23.46 -1.04 29.43
CA ALA A 82 -22.72 -1.52 30.60
C ALA A 82 -22.41 -0.38 31.59
N ILE A 83 -21.95 0.78 31.09
CA ILE A 83 -21.71 1.97 31.93
C ILE A 83 -23.02 2.43 32.60
N MET A 84 -24.11 2.51 31.84
CA MET A 84 -25.43 2.89 32.35
C MET A 84 -25.93 1.89 33.40
N ALA A 85 -25.75 0.59 33.19
CA ALA A 85 -26.09 -0.44 34.17
C ALA A 85 -25.29 -0.30 35.47
N ILE A 86 -23.99 -0.01 35.39
CA ILE A 86 -23.15 0.22 36.57
C ILE A 86 -23.56 1.52 37.30
N CYS A 87 -23.84 2.59 36.56
CA CYS A 87 -24.33 3.85 37.11
C CYS A 87 -25.68 3.68 37.81
N LEU A 88 -26.61 2.94 37.23
CA LEU A 88 -27.92 2.62 37.81
C LEU A 88 -27.82 1.67 39.01
N ALA A 89 -26.86 0.74 39.01
CA ALA A 89 -26.65 -0.18 40.11
C ALA A 89 -26.02 0.49 41.34
N ASN A 90 -25.16 1.50 41.13
CA ASN A 90 -24.48 2.23 42.21
C ASN A 90 -25.17 3.55 42.60
N GLY A 91 -25.95 4.15 41.71
CA GLY A 91 -26.80 5.32 41.98
C GLY A 91 -28.20 4.86 42.35
N GLY A 92 -28.45 4.64 43.64
CA GLY A 92 -29.68 4.07 44.17
C GLY A 92 -30.95 4.59 43.49
N VAL A 93 -31.74 3.64 42.97
CA VAL A 93 -33.12 3.86 42.54
C VAL A 93 -33.93 4.41 43.72
N SER A 94 -34.22 5.71 43.70
CA SER A 94 -35.46 6.23 44.27
C SER A 94 -36.48 6.30 43.13
N LEU A 95 -37.32 5.27 43.05
CA LEU A 95 -38.67 5.39 42.52
C LEU A 95 -39.56 6.03 43.59
#